data_AF-A0A9C9G9X2-F1
#
_entry.id   AF-A0A9C9G9X2-F1
#
_cell.length_a   1.000
_cell.length_b   1.000
_cell.length_c   1.000
_cell.angle_alpha   90.00
_cell.angle_beta   90.00
_cell.angle_gamma   90.00
#
_symmetry.space_group_name_H-M   'P 1'
#
loop_
_entity.id
_entity.type
_entity.pdbx_description
1 polymer ?
#
loop_
_entity_poly.entity_id
_entity_poly.type
_entity_poly.pdbx_seq_one_letter_code
_entity_poly.pdbx_strand_id
1 'polypeptide(L)'
;TAITGYVQDWAAGAAAGGGKQILLTAPTVLKDPGATLAFPTTAAQTAFSTTVWPLVRGAGQCVNCHIDSSATKQQPYFASSVVDEAYAAIKSKINLNDPPSSRVVLRLRDEFHNCWTGASVAACGADGAMMQTAIENMIAGNGDTSKAIVANAVTAPTIFSKALKLTDGVVASGGNRYEKDIIALYEFKTGAGTIALDSSGVTPDLNLTLTPDDPNSTTDVAWVGGWGISIVNGMVRGRTTESKKLRDLITSTGEYSIETWVVPANVTQEGPARIITYSAGTADRNFTLGQTQYNYDFMQRSSTTDGNGEPMLSTADADEDLQAALQHVVTTFDPLNGRRIYVNGVFTDDVDPVAAGNLNDWDDTFALVLGNELSGNRQWQGTLRLVAIHNRALTQAQIQQNFDAGVGEKFFLLFSIGDVPGVPAGSYIMFSVEQYDSYSYLFEKPTFINLDASVMPGTIPLKRMSIGINGREATIGQAYRNLNTSITDAAYDAATGQVLSNIGTVIPLENGADADEFFLTFETLGSAPSNPPPSPGPVIVPDVPAPLATSDIGVRTFDEIDATMAAVTGVSAQVVKPVFDVLRQQLPADEALESFLSAHQMAIAQLAIAYCSALVDNSA
;
A
#
# COMPACT_ATOMS: atom_id res chain seq x y z
N THR A 1 -3.07 -19.69 -19.59
CA THR A 1 -4.47 -19.96 -19.99
C THR A 1 -5.33 -19.96 -18.74
N ALA A 2 -6.07 -18.87 -18.53
CA ALA A 2 -6.88 -18.59 -17.34
C ALA A 2 -8.11 -19.52 -17.16
N ILE A 3 -8.16 -20.66 -17.84
CA ILE A 3 -9.34 -21.51 -17.96
C ILE A 3 -9.31 -22.72 -17.01
N THR A 4 -8.16 -23.06 -16.43
CA THR A 4 -8.06 -24.24 -15.55
C THR A 4 -8.54 -24.00 -14.11
N GLY A 5 -8.62 -22.73 -13.67
CA GLY A 5 -9.14 -22.37 -12.33
C GLY A 5 -10.66 -22.39 -12.21
N TYR A 6 -11.39 -22.20 -13.32
CA TYR A 6 -12.86 -22.05 -13.29
C TYR A 6 -13.65 -23.36 -13.18
N VAL A 7 -13.01 -24.52 -13.38
CA VAL A 7 -13.73 -25.79 -13.51
C VAL A 7 -13.91 -26.53 -12.18
N GLN A 8 -13.20 -26.14 -11.12
CA GLN A 8 -13.39 -26.76 -9.78
C GLN A 8 -14.49 -26.10 -8.95
N ASP A 9 -14.83 -24.83 -9.24
CA ASP A 9 -15.81 -24.04 -8.47
C ASP A 9 -17.28 -24.37 -8.78
N TRP A 10 -17.56 -25.11 -9.87
CA TRP A 10 -18.92 -25.52 -10.19
C TRP A 10 -19.39 -26.77 -9.43
N ALA A 11 -18.45 -27.53 -8.83
CA ALA A 11 -18.76 -28.85 -8.24
C ALA A 11 -18.97 -28.84 -6.71
N ALA A 12 -18.66 -27.75 -6.00
CA ALA A 12 -18.90 -27.63 -4.56
C ALA A 12 -20.23 -26.91 -4.29
N GLY A 13 -21.31 -27.70 -4.16
CA GLY A 13 -22.67 -27.21 -4.01
C GLY A 13 -22.91 -26.28 -2.82
N ALA A 14 -23.75 -25.27 -3.08
CA ALA A 14 -24.65 -24.54 -2.19
C ALA A 14 -24.51 -24.82 -0.67
N ALA A 15 -23.63 -24.06 -0.01
CA ALA A 15 -23.79 -23.68 1.39
C ALA A 15 -23.83 -22.15 1.46
N ALA A 16 -24.60 -21.60 2.40
CA ALA A 16 -25.06 -20.21 2.48
C ALA A 16 -23.99 -19.11 2.73
N GLY A 17 -22.74 -19.33 2.31
CA GLY A 17 -21.60 -18.45 2.58
C GLY A 17 -20.91 -17.81 1.38
N GLY A 18 -21.26 -18.16 0.13
CA GLY A 18 -20.95 -17.41 -1.10
C GLY A 18 -19.50 -16.98 -1.42
N GLY A 19 -18.50 -17.31 -0.59
CA GLY A 19 -17.13 -16.83 -0.74
C GLY A 19 -16.18 -17.86 -1.36
N LYS A 20 -15.15 -17.37 -2.07
CA LYS A 20 -14.04 -18.20 -2.57
C LYS A 20 -13.23 -18.76 -1.41
N GLN A 21 -13.05 -20.08 -1.34
CA GLN A 21 -12.13 -20.70 -0.39
C GLN A 21 -10.73 -20.74 -0.98
N ILE A 22 -9.73 -20.23 -0.25
CA ILE A 22 -8.33 -20.30 -0.68
C ILE A 22 -7.77 -21.68 -0.30
N LEU A 23 -7.46 -22.49 -1.31
CA LEU A 23 -6.78 -23.77 -1.10
C LEU A 23 -5.28 -23.52 -0.92
N LEU A 24 -4.74 -23.86 0.24
CA LEU A 24 -3.29 -23.83 0.46
C LEU A 24 -2.63 -24.94 -0.35
N THR A 25 -1.64 -24.57 -1.16
CA THR A 25 -0.82 -25.52 -1.93
C THR A 25 0.64 -25.37 -1.54
N ALA A 26 1.37 -26.48 -1.51
CA ALA A 26 2.80 -26.45 -1.30
C ALA A 26 3.50 -25.61 -2.38
N PRO A 27 4.55 -24.85 -2.04
CA PRO A 27 5.39 -24.18 -3.04
C PRO A 27 5.91 -25.17 -4.07
N THR A 28 5.88 -24.78 -5.35
CA THR A 28 6.23 -25.67 -6.47
C THR A 28 7.72 -26.02 -6.52
N VAL A 29 8.56 -25.14 -5.97
CA VAL A 29 10.02 -25.32 -5.88
C VAL A 29 10.46 -25.07 -4.44
N LEU A 30 11.09 -26.07 -3.85
CA LEU A 30 11.77 -25.94 -2.56
C LEU A 30 13.26 -25.73 -2.82
N LYS A 31 13.76 -24.54 -2.48
CA LYS A 31 15.17 -24.17 -2.60
C LYS A 31 15.71 -23.72 -1.25
N ASP A 32 16.96 -24.03 -0.98
CA ASP A 32 17.68 -23.40 0.12
C ASP A 32 17.89 -21.90 -0.19
N PRO A 33 17.96 -21.04 0.84
CA PRO A 33 18.31 -19.63 0.64
C PRO A 33 19.59 -19.50 -0.18
N GLY A 34 19.51 -18.75 -1.27
CA GLY A 34 20.62 -18.57 -2.19
C GLY A 34 21.75 -17.72 -1.61
N ALA A 35 22.95 -17.85 -2.20
CA ALA A 35 23.96 -16.82 -2.10
C ALA A 35 23.55 -15.68 -3.04
N THR A 36 22.68 -14.78 -2.57
CA THR A 36 22.13 -13.71 -3.39
C THR A 36 22.92 -12.42 -3.21
N LEU A 37 23.13 -11.72 -4.31
CA LEU A 37 23.66 -10.37 -4.32
C LEU A 37 22.62 -9.41 -3.77
N ALA A 38 23.08 -8.50 -2.91
CA ALA A 38 22.29 -7.37 -2.43
C ALA A 38 23.09 -6.09 -2.67
N PHE A 39 22.40 -5.00 -2.95
CA PHE A 39 23.06 -3.72 -3.13
C PHE A 39 23.77 -3.27 -1.84
N PRO A 40 25.04 -2.82 -1.95
CA PRO A 40 25.67 -2.04 -0.90
C PRO A 40 24.88 -0.76 -0.59
N THR A 41 25.16 -0.17 0.58
CA THR A 41 24.41 0.99 1.08
C THR A 41 24.66 2.22 0.21
N THR A 42 25.90 2.45 -0.23
CA THR A 42 26.29 3.66 -0.96
C THR A 42 26.94 3.34 -2.30
N ALA A 43 26.87 4.28 -3.25
CA ALA A 43 27.48 4.08 -4.56
C ALA A 43 29.00 3.90 -4.45
N ALA A 44 29.63 4.55 -3.47
CA ALA A 44 31.07 4.47 -3.21
C ALA A 44 31.56 3.04 -2.91
N GLN A 45 30.70 2.17 -2.39
CA GLN A 45 31.01 0.75 -2.12
C GLN A 45 30.93 -0.12 -3.39
N THR A 46 30.54 0.44 -4.52
CA THR A 46 30.40 -0.27 -5.80
C THR A 46 31.24 0.40 -6.89
N ALA A 47 31.24 -0.21 -8.07
CA ALA A 47 31.74 0.40 -9.29
C ALA A 47 30.65 1.18 -10.08
N PHE A 48 29.50 1.50 -9.47
CA PHE A 48 28.38 2.17 -10.14
C PHE A 48 28.77 3.47 -10.86
N SER A 49 29.60 4.30 -10.21
CA SER A 49 30.03 5.60 -10.73
C SER A 49 30.90 5.51 -11.99
N THR A 50 31.51 4.35 -12.26
CA THR A 50 32.40 4.12 -13.40
C THR A 50 31.81 3.17 -14.45
N THR A 51 30.59 2.66 -14.22
CA THR A 51 29.94 1.65 -15.08
C THR A 51 28.58 2.13 -15.56
N VAL A 52 27.54 2.00 -14.73
CA VAL A 52 26.14 2.31 -15.09
C VAL A 52 25.88 3.82 -15.09
N TRP A 53 26.40 4.56 -14.12
CA TRP A 53 26.14 6.00 -13.98
C TRP A 53 26.58 6.82 -15.22
N PRO A 54 27.78 6.60 -15.80
CA PRO A 54 28.17 7.26 -17.05
C PRO A 54 27.28 6.94 -18.24
N LEU A 55 26.67 5.74 -18.29
CA LEU A 55 25.75 5.37 -19.36
C LEU A 55 24.45 6.16 -19.24
N VAL A 56 23.78 6.13 -18.09
CA VAL A 56 22.48 6.81 -17.90
C VAL A 56 22.59 8.34 -18.04
N ARG A 57 23.77 8.91 -17.78
CA ARG A 57 24.02 10.35 -17.97
C ARG A 57 24.61 10.75 -19.32
N GLY A 58 25.30 9.83 -19.99
CA GLY A 58 26.02 10.09 -21.23
C GLY A 58 25.30 9.50 -22.42
N ALA A 59 25.82 8.36 -22.89
CA ALA A 59 25.32 7.67 -24.08
C ALA A 59 23.80 7.44 -23.99
N GLY A 60 23.31 7.05 -22.82
CA GLY A 60 21.93 6.68 -22.55
C GLY A 60 20.89 7.77 -22.76
N GLN A 61 21.29 9.04 -22.83
CA GLN A 61 20.41 10.20 -22.88
C GLN A 61 19.32 10.23 -21.79
N CYS A 62 19.39 9.34 -20.78
CA CYS A 62 18.36 9.20 -19.75
C CYS A 62 18.30 10.45 -18.89
N VAL A 63 19.43 11.16 -18.75
CA VAL A 63 19.54 12.48 -18.10
C VAL A 63 18.56 13.52 -18.64
N ASN A 64 18.10 13.37 -19.89
CA ASN A 64 17.13 14.30 -20.47
C ASN A 64 15.74 14.20 -19.81
N CYS A 65 15.43 13.11 -19.09
CA CYS A 65 14.14 12.92 -18.41
C CYS A 65 14.32 12.47 -16.95
N HIS A 66 15.30 11.64 -16.63
CA HIS A 66 15.47 11.02 -15.32
C HIS A 66 16.38 11.82 -14.36
N ILE A 67 16.21 13.14 -14.38
CA ILE A 67 16.73 14.08 -13.38
C ILE A 67 15.61 15.02 -12.92
N ASP A 68 15.74 15.53 -11.70
CA ASP A 68 14.82 16.47 -11.06
C ASP A 68 14.67 17.80 -11.82
N SER A 69 15.75 18.23 -12.47
CA SER A 69 15.92 19.50 -13.17
C SER A 69 15.56 19.44 -14.66
N SER A 70 15.12 18.29 -15.17
CA SER A 70 14.68 18.15 -16.56
C SER A 70 13.34 18.86 -16.79
N ALA A 71 13.20 19.47 -17.97
CA ALA A 71 11.92 20.01 -18.45
C ALA A 71 10.85 18.92 -18.61
N THR A 72 11.25 17.69 -18.91
CA THR A 72 10.39 16.50 -19.05
C THR A 72 10.74 15.46 -17.97
N LYS A 73 10.81 15.92 -16.72
CA LYS A 73 11.24 15.08 -15.59
C LYS A 73 10.34 13.85 -15.39
N GLN A 74 10.96 12.69 -15.23
CA GLN A 74 10.33 11.39 -15.01
C GLN A 74 11.05 10.68 -13.86
N GLN A 75 10.29 10.22 -12.86
CA GLN A 75 10.85 9.39 -11.79
C GLN A 75 11.01 7.94 -12.28
N PRO A 76 11.99 7.16 -11.75
CA PRO A 76 12.99 7.56 -10.75
C PRO A 76 14.08 8.46 -11.33
N TYR A 77 14.69 9.32 -10.51
CA TYR A 77 15.80 10.20 -10.92
C TYR A 77 17.16 9.49 -10.93
N PHE A 78 17.21 8.33 -11.59
CA PHE A 78 18.41 7.48 -11.66
C PHE A 78 19.55 8.05 -12.51
N ALA A 79 19.35 9.19 -13.17
CA ALA A 79 20.39 9.92 -13.88
C ALA A 79 20.84 11.20 -13.14
N SER A 80 20.50 11.38 -11.85
CA SER A 80 20.89 12.55 -11.04
C SER A 80 22.40 12.86 -11.14
N SER A 81 22.76 14.14 -11.03
CA SER A 81 24.16 14.58 -10.99
C SER A 81 24.84 14.20 -9.69
N VAL A 82 24.06 13.89 -8.66
CA VAL A 82 24.54 13.32 -7.41
C VAL A 82 24.54 11.81 -7.54
N VAL A 83 25.73 11.21 -7.50
CA VAL A 83 25.92 9.76 -7.75
C VAL A 83 25.12 8.91 -6.77
N ASP A 84 25.10 9.29 -5.48
CA ASP A 84 24.38 8.53 -4.46
C ASP A 84 22.86 8.62 -4.62
N GLU A 85 22.31 9.74 -5.08
CA GLU A 85 20.88 9.86 -5.42
C GLU A 85 20.53 9.00 -6.64
N ALA A 86 21.37 9.06 -7.68
CA ALA A 86 21.20 8.25 -8.89
C ALA A 86 21.26 6.75 -8.56
N TYR A 87 22.21 6.36 -7.70
CA TYR A 87 22.34 4.99 -7.20
C TYR A 87 21.10 4.57 -6.40
N ALA A 88 20.67 5.40 -5.44
CA ALA A 88 19.45 5.13 -4.67
C ALA A 88 18.22 4.91 -5.56
N ALA A 89 18.05 5.76 -6.58
CA ALA A 89 16.91 5.71 -7.49
C ALA A 89 16.95 4.53 -8.49
N ILE A 90 18.12 4.00 -8.83
CA ILE A 90 18.26 2.93 -9.83
C ILE A 90 18.22 1.52 -9.24
N LYS A 91 18.52 1.33 -7.94
CA LYS A 91 18.63 0.01 -7.30
C LYS A 91 17.43 -0.89 -7.61
N SER A 92 16.22 -0.38 -7.42
CA SER A 92 14.98 -1.14 -7.65
C SER A 92 14.70 -1.46 -9.14
N LYS A 93 15.57 -1.05 -10.06
CA LYS A 93 15.45 -1.24 -11.51
C LYS A 93 16.54 -2.17 -12.06
N ILE A 94 17.47 -2.62 -11.22
CA ILE A 94 18.55 -3.54 -11.56
C ILE A 94 18.38 -4.81 -10.76
N ASN A 95 18.34 -5.95 -11.45
CA ASN A 95 18.36 -7.26 -10.83
C ASN A 95 19.82 -7.74 -10.78
N LEU A 96 20.43 -7.71 -9.59
CA LEU A 96 21.83 -8.13 -9.41
C LEU A 96 22.03 -9.63 -9.69
N ASN A 97 21.01 -10.45 -9.40
CA ASN A 97 21.08 -11.90 -9.49
C ASN A 97 20.74 -12.43 -10.89
N ASP A 98 20.12 -11.60 -11.72
CA ASP A 98 19.85 -11.86 -13.14
C ASP A 98 19.92 -10.55 -13.94
N PRO A 99 21.14 -10.05 -14.24
CA PRO A 99 21.32 -8.78 -14.94
C PRO A 99 20.52 -8.63 -16.24
N PRO A 100 20.37 -9.67 -17.10
CA PRO A 100 19.52 -9.62 -18.29
C PRO A 100 18.05 -9.28 -18.06
N SER A 101 17.48 -9.56 -16.87
CA SER A 101 16.09 -9.22 -16.51
C SER A 101 15.94 -7.88 -15.80
N SER A 102 17.03 -7.12 -15.62
CA SER A 102 16.98 -5.77 -15.07
C SER A 102 16.02 -4.88 -15.88
N ARG A 103 15.14 -4.11 -15.21
CA ARG A 103 14.15 -3.24 -15.86
C ARG A 103 14.81 -2.26 -16.85
N VAL A 104 15.97 -1.70 -16.50
CA VAL A 104 16.75 -0.80 -17.37
C VAL A 104 17.30 -1.50 -18.62
N VAL A 105 17.55 -2.82 -18.57
CA VAL A 105 17.98 -3.61 -19.72
C VAL A 105 16.78 -3.94 -20.61
N LEU A 106 15.69 -4.45 -20.03
CA LEU A 106 14.47 -4.80 -20.76
C LEU A 106 13.84 -3.59 -21.46
N ARG A 107 13.80 -2.42 -20.78
CA ARG A 107 13.32 -1.16 -21.36
C ARG A 107 14.04 -0.77 -22.64
N LEU A 108 15.35 -1.01 -22.71
CA LEU A 108 16.15 -0.71 -23.89
C LEU A 108 16.02 -1.81 -24.94
N ARG A 109 16.30 -3.06 -24.55
CA ARG A 109 16.41 -4.21 -25.45
C ARG A 109 15.06 -4.59 -26.08
N ASP A 110 14.02 -4.62 -25.26
CA ASP A 110 12.77 -5.30 -25.58
C ASP A 110 11.61 -4.29 -25.77
N GLU A 111 11.68 -3.10 -25.15
CA GLU A 111 10.66 -2.04 -25.26
C GLU A 111 11.10 -0.82 -26.09
N PHE A 112 12.34 -0.83 -26.59
CA PHE A 112 12.86 0.19 -27.51
C PHE A 112 12.82 1.63 -26.96
N HIS A 113 12.95 1.79 -25.64
CA HIS A 113 12.82 3.09 -24.98
C HIS A 113 14.08 3.96 -25.12
N ASN A 114 14.04 4.96 -26.02
CA ASN A 114 15.09 5.97 -26.18
C ASN A 114 16.50 5.40 -26.40
N CYS A 115 16.60 4.37 -27.23
CA CYS A 115 17.89 3.81 -27.67
C CYS A 115 18.75 4.88 -28.36
N TRP A 116 20.05 4.85 -28.11
CA TRP A 116 20.98 5.94 -28.42
C TRP A 116 22.03 5.57 -29.47
N THR A 117 22.20 4.30 -29.81
CA THR A 117 22.99 3.90 -31.00
C THR A 117 22.14 3.83 -32.28
N GLY A 118 20.82 4.00 -32.16
CA GLY A 118 19.88 4.07 -33.27
C GLY A 118 18.48 3.58 -32.88
N ALA A 119 17.50 3.76 -33.77
CA ALA A 119 16.10 3.41 -33.51
C ALA A 119 15.69 2.01 -34.00
N SER A 120 16.63 1.20 -34.50
CA SER A 120 16.32 -0.16 -34.97
C SER A 120 16.28 -1.15 -33.81
N VAL A 121 15.55 -2.26 -34.00
CA VAL A 121 15.53 -3.39 -33.04
C VAL A 121 16.95 -3.87 -32.73
N ALA A 122 17.83 -3.91 -33.73
CA ALA A 122 19.22 -4.31 -33.55
C ALA A 122 20.04 -3.29 -32.73
N ALA A 123 19.82 -1.98 -32.93
CA ALA A 123 20.49 -0.92 -32.19
C ALA A 123 20.06 -0.91 -30.72
N CYS A 124 18.75 -0.96 -30.47
CA CYS A 124 18.21 -1.12 -29.12
C CYS A 124 18.68 -2.39 -28.42
N GLY A 125 18.80 -3.49 -29.17
CA GLY A 125 19.39 -4.73 -28.68
C GLY A 125 20.84 -4.57 -28.22
N ALA A 126 21.64 -3.83 -28.97
CA ALA A 126 23.01 -3.50 -28.61
C ALA A 126 23.08 -2.56 -27.40
N ASP A 127 22.20 -1.57 -27.30
CA ASP A 127 22.12 -0.64 -26.16
C ASP A 127 21.73 -1.36 -24.86
N GLY A 128 20.76 -2.28 -24.94
CA GLY A 128 20.41 -3.16 -23.84
C GLY A 128 21.58 -4.06 -23.41
N ALA A 129 22.34 -4.61 -24.35
CA ALA A 129 23.53 -5.40 -24.05
C ALA A 129 24.65 -4.56 -23.41
N MET A 130 24.82 -3.30 -23.83
CA MET A 130 25.76 -2.37 -23.19
C MET A 130 25.36 -2.06 -21.74
N MET A 131 24.08 -1.82 -21.49
CA MET A 131 23.56 -1.62 -20.13
C MET A 131 23.75 -2.88 -19.27
N GLN A 132 23.43 -4.06 -19.81
CA GLN A 132 23.65 -5.33 -19.12
C GLN A 132 25.12 -5.53 -18.76
N THR A 133 26.04 -5.31 -19.70
CA THR A 133 27.48 -5.43 -19.48
C THR A 133 27.95 -4.45 -18.40
N ALA A 134 27.41 -3.23 -18.36
CA ALA A 134 27.74 -2.26 -17.32
C ALA A 134 27.27 -2.72 -15.93
N ILE A 135 26.10 -3.35 -15.84
CA ILE A 135 25.61 -3.95 -14.59
C ILE A 135 26.51 -5.11 -14.15
N GLU A 136 26.89 -5.99 -15.08
CA GLU A 136 27.80 -7.11 -14.80
C GLU A 136 29.17 -6.62 -14.34
N ASN A 137 29.72 -5.58 -14.98
CA ASN A 137 30.97 -4.94 -14.55
C ASN A 137 30.82 -4.25 -13.19
N MET A 138 29.67 -3.64 -12.90
CA MET A 138 29.38 -3.07 -11.59
C MET A 138 29.42 -4.14 -10.50
N ILE A 139 28.77 -5.28 -10.74
CA ILE A 139 28.76 -6.43 -9.84
C ILE A 139 30.18 -6.96 -9.62
N ALA A 140 30.96 -7.10 -10.70
CA ALA A 140 32.35 -7.57 -10.63
C ALA A 140 33.33 -6.55 -10.02
N GLY A 141 32.88 -5.34 -9.68
CA GLY A 141 33.73 -4.26 -9.14
C GLY A 141 34.57 -3.53 -10.19
N ASN A 142 34.36 -3.81 -11.48
CA ASN A 142 35.04 -3.19 -12.62
C ASN A 142 36.58 -3.21 -12.49
N GLY A 143 37.14 -4.34 -12.04
CA GLY A 143 38.58 -4.53 -11.83
C GLY A 143 39.09 -4.13 -10.44
N ASP A 144 38.26 -3.51 -9.60
CA ASP A 144 38.55 -3.26 -8.18
C ASP A 144 37.75 -4.24 -7.30
N THR A 145 38.44 -5.25 -6.78
CA THR A 145 37.82 -6.29 -5.96
C THR A 145 37.25 -5.76 -4.64
N SER A 146 37.69 -4.59 -4.16
CA SER A 146 37.10 -3.94 -2.98
C SER A 146 35.70 -3.37 -3.24
N LYS A 147 35.33 -3.22 -4.51
CA LYS A 147 34.03 -2.73 -4.99
C LYS A 147 33.14 -3.83 -5.58
N ALA A 148 33.63 -5.08 -5.61
CA ALA A 148 32.85 -6.21 -6.09
C ALA A 148 31.68 -6.48 -5.14
N ILE A 149 30.48 -6.60 -5.70
CA ILE A 149 29.29 -6.99 -4.93
C ILE A 149 29.39 -8.49 -4.70
N VAL A 150 29.56 -8.87 -3.45
CA VAL A 150 29.66 -10.26 -3.03
C VAL A 150 28.31 -10.79 -2.57
N ALA A 151 28.04 -12.04 -2.87
CA ALA A 151 26.81 -12.69 -2.47
C ALA A 151 26.74 -12.82 -0.95
N ASN A 152 25.58 -12.49 -0.37
CA ASN A 152 25.31 -12.79 1.03
C ASN A 152 25.08 -14.29 1.13
N ALA A 153 25.96 -15.01 1.82
CA ALA A 153 25.69 -16.38 2.23
C ALA A 153 25.03 -16.38 3.61
N VAL A 154 24.02 -17.23 3.79
CA VAL A 154 23.46 -17.51 5.12
C VAL A 154 24.52 -18.27 5.92
N THR A 155 25.31 -17.52 6.69
CA THR A 155 26.48 -18.04 7.43
C THR A 155 26.12 -18.50 8.84
N ALA A 156 25.18 -17.81 9.51
CA ALA A 156 24.53 -18.21 10.75
C ALA A 156 23.25 -17.36 10.97
N PRO A 157 22.15 -17.91 11.53
CA PRO A 157 21.96 -19.29 11.97
C PRO A 157 21.96 -20.28 10.80
N THR A 158 22.29 -21.55 11.06
CA THR A 158 22.24 -22.63 10.05
C THR A 158 20.91 -23.38 10.03
N ILE A 159 19.97 -23.05 10.92
CA ILE A 159 18.61 -23.55 10.87
C ILE A 159 17.78 -22.50 10.13
N PHE A 160 17.34 -22.85 8.92
CA PHE A 160 16.53 -21.98 8.09
C PHE A 160 15.42 -22.76 7.40
N SER A 161 14.35 -22.05 7.03
CA SER A 161 13.34 -22.59 6.13
C SER A 161 13.85 -22.62 4.68
N LYS A 162 13.13 -23.32 3.81
CA LYS A 162 13.27 -23.09 2.36
C LYS A 162 12.88 -21.65 2.01
N ALA A 163 13.47 -21.13 0.93
CA ALA A 163 13.31 -19.76 0.49
C ALA A 163 12.19 -19.62 -0.55
N LEU A 164 11.50 -18.48 -0.52
CA LEU A 164 10.36 -18.14 -1.35
C LEU A 164 10.46 -16.71 -1.87
N LYS A 165 10.00 -16.49 -3.10
CA LYS A 165 9.64 -15.17 -3.60
C LYS A 165 8.17 -14.88 -3.29
N LEU A 166 7.78 -13.62 -3.41
CA LEU A 166 6.37 -13.23 -3.27
C LEU A 166 5.47 -14.01 -4.26
N THR A 167 5.94 -14.18 -5.50
CA THR A 167 5.26 -14.90 -6.58
C THR A 167 5.19 -16.42 -6.40
N ASP A 168 5.94 -16.99 -5.44
CA ASP A 168 5.82 -18.41 -5.07
C ASP A 168 4.65 -18.65 -4.10
N GLY A 169 4.03 -17.58 -3.61
CA GLY A 169 2.91 -17.60 -2.67
C GLY A 169 1.58 -18.01 -3.28
N VAL A 170 0.69 -18.52 -2.43
CA VAL A 170 -0.73 -18.68 -2.79
C VAL A 170 -1.41 -17.33 -2.67
N VAL A 171 -2.00 -16.84 -3.75
CA VAL A 171 -2.77 -15.57 -3.72
C VAL A 171 -3.87 -15.69 -2.66
N ALA A 172 -3.80 -14.82 -1.66
CA ALA A 172 -4.70 -14.75 -0.52
C ALA A 172 -5.72 -13.60 -0.62
N SER A 173 -5.61 -12.77 -1.66
CA SER A 173 -6.52 -11.66 -1.93
C SER A 173 -7.93 -12.13 -2.27
N GLY A 174 -8.95 -11.54 -1.64
CA GLY A 174 -10.36 -11.80 -1.96
C GLY A 174 -10.90 -13.14 -1.46
N GLY A 175 -10.13 -13.89 -0.66
CA GLY A 175 -10.63 -15.09 0.01
C GLY A 175 -11.81 -14.76 0.94
N ASN A 176 -12.85 -15.59 0.92
CA ASN A 176 -14.08 -15.40 1.66
C ASN A 176 -14.82 -14.07 1.42
N ARG A 177 -14.50 -13.32 0.36
CA ARG A 177 -15.25 -12.11 -0.03
C ARG A 177 -16.65 -12.46 -0.53
N TYR A 178 -17.65 -11.65 -0.19
CA TYR A 178 -18.99 -11.70 -0.76
C TYR A 178 -19.01 -11.07 -2.16
N GLU A 179 -19.25 -11.89 -3.20
CA GLU A 179 -19.20 -11.47 -4.60
C GLU A 179 -20.50 -11.71 -5.40
N LYS A 180 -21.55 -12.27 -4.78
CA LYS A 180 -22.75 -12.77 -5.51
C LYS A 180 -23.47 -11.71 -6.34
N ASP A 181 -23.56 -10.48 -5.83
CA ASP A 181 -24.36 -9.40 -6.41
C ASP A 181 -23.51 -8.38 -7.16
N ILE A 182 -22.23 -8.68 -7.39
CA ILE A 182 -21.31 -7.83 -8.15
C ILE A 182 -21.72 -7.79 -9.62
N ILE A 183 -21.84 -6.57 -10.15
CA ILE A 183 -22.15 -6.30 -11.56
C ILE A 183 -21.04 -5.57 -12.32
N ALA A 184 -20.05 -5.02 -11.60
CA ALA A 184 -18.79 -4.53 -12.13
C ALA A 184 -17.70 -4.65 -11.06
N LEU A 185 -16.51 -5.13 -11.43
CA LEU A 185 -15.39 -5.35 -10.50
C LEU A 185 -14.06 -4.96 -11.12
N TYR A 186 -13.31 -4.12 -10.41
CA TYR A 186 -11.98 -3.67 -10.80
C TYR A 186 -11.01 -3.91 -9.65
N GLU A 187 -10.22 -4.98 -9.77
CA GLU A 187 -9.16 -5.32 -8.81
C GLU A 187 -7.79 -4.79 -9.26
N PHE A 188 -7.73 -4.15 -10.43
CA PHE A 188 -6.51 -3.55 -11.00
C PHE A 188 -5.32 -4.52 -11.15
N LYS A 189 -5.61 -5.81 -11.32
CA LYS A 189 -4.63 -6.89 -11.55
C LYS A 189 -3.86 -6.76 -12.87
N THR A 190 -4.38 -6.00 -13.85
CA THR A 190 -3.73 -5.85 -15.16
C THR A 190 -2.32 -5.27 -15.03
N GLY A 191 -2.11 -4.31 -14.11
CA GLY A 191 -0.80 -3.76 -13.74
C GLY A 191 -0.02 -3.01 -14.84
N ALA A 192 -0.52 -3.00 -16.07
CA ALA A 192 0.11 -2.37 -17.23
C ALA A 192 -0.91 -2.01 -18.32
N GLY A 193 -0.48 -1.17 -19.28
CA GLY A 193 -1.33 -0.69 -20.36
C GLY A 193 -2.32 0.39 -19.91
N THR A 194 -3.36 0.62 -20.69
CA THR A 194 -4.34 1.71 -20.46
C THR A 194 -5.74 1.21 -20.12
N ILE A 195 -5.92 -0.10 -19.88
CA ILE A 195 -7.22 -0.71 -19.65
C ILE A 195 -7.27 -1.43 -18.30
N ALA A 196 -8.17 -1.00 -17.43
CA ALA A 196 -8.61 -1.77 -16.27
C ALA A 196 -9.76 -2.68 -16.69
N LEU A 197 -9.56 -3.99 -16.53
CA LEU A 197 -10.53 -5.00 -16.95
C LEU A 197 -11.62 -5.16 -15.88
N ASP A 198 -12.87 -5.29 -16.34
CA ASP A 198 -13.99 -5.70 -15.49
C ASP A 198 -13.95 -7.22 -15.27
N SER A 199 -13.67 -7.64 -14.04
CA SER A 199 -13.58 -9.05 -13.65
C SER A 199 -14.87 -9.60 -13.02
N SER A 200 -16.00 -8.87 -13.11
CA SER A 200 -17.29 -9.31 -12.54
C SER A 200 -17.88 -10.55 -13.22
N GLY A 201 -17.51 -10.81 -14.48
CA GLY A 201 -18.12 -11.86 -15.30
C GLY A 201 -19.54 -11.54 -15.79
N VAL A 202 -20.01 -10.30 -15.60
CA VAL A 202 -21.34 -9.85 -16.02
C VAL A 202 -21.25 -9.05 -17.32
N THR A 203 -21.90 -9.55 -18.38
CA THR A 203 -21.84 -8.95 -19.72
C THR A 203 -22.84 -7.79 -19.89
N PRO A 204 -22.50 -6.74 -20.67
CA PRO A 204 -21.20 -6.52 -21.30
C PRO A 204 -20.12 -6.17 -20.28
N ASP A 205 -18.87 -6.53 -20.55
CA ASP A 205 -17.74 -6.17 -19.69
C ASP A 205 -17.57 -4.65 -19.71
N LEU A 206 -17.65 -4.00 -18.54
CA LEU A 206 -17.49 -2.56 -18.42
C LEU A 206 -16.02 -2.22 -18.21
N ASN A 207 -15.17 -2.49 -19.19
CA ASN A 207 -13.75 -2.16 -19.09
C ASN A 207 -13.55 -0.65 -19.00
N LEU A 208 -12.63 -0.20 -18.14
CA LEU A 208 -12.32 1.21 -17.95
C LEU A 208 -11.01 1.59 -18.64
N THR A 209 -11.02 2.73 -19.33
CA THR A 209 -9.84 3.31 -19.98
C THR A 209 -9.20 4.34 -19.07
N LEU A 210 -7.92 4.14 -18.75
CA LEU A 210 -7.08 5.14 -18.08
C LEU A 210 -6.85 6.31 -19.04
N THR A 211 -7.28 7.50 -18.63
CA THR A 211 -7.29 8.73 -19.45
C THR A 211 -6.57 9.84 -18.67
N PRO A 212 -5.23 9.91 -18.73
CA PRO A 212 -4.49 11.01 -18.12
C PRO A 212 -4.79 12.34 -18.81
N ASP A 213 -4.65 13.45 -18.09
CA ASP A 213 -4.83 14.79 -18.66
C ASP A 213 -3.73 15.12 -19.67
N ASP A 214 -2.47 14.81 -19.35
CA ASP A 214 -1.39 14.73 -20.35
C ASP A 214 -1.27 13.29 -20.88
N PRO A 215 -1.52 13.03 -22.18
CA PRO A 215 -1.41 11.69 -22.76
C PRO A 215 0.01 11.10 -22.69
N ASN A 216 1.03 11.90 -22.40
CA ASN A 216 2.42 11.45 -22.22
C ASN A 216 2.82 11.31 -20.75
N SER A 217 1.96 11.71 -19.80
CA SER A 217 2.25 11.59 -18.38
C SER A 217 2.17 10.12 -17.95
N THR A 218 3.21 9.69 -17.22
CA THR A 218 3.26 8.35 -16.61
C THR A 218 2.81 8.36 -15.15
N THR A 219 2.42 9.53 -14.62
CA THR A 219 2.07 9.75 -13.21
C THR A 219 0.64 10.27 -13.02
N ASP A 220 0.05 10.84 -14.06
CA ASP A 220 -1.32 11.41 -14.04
C ASP A 220 -2.36 10.34 -13.71
N VAL A 221 -2.29 9.20 -14.39
CA VAL A 221 -3.03 7.99 -14.07
C VAL A 221 -2.09 6.80 -14.26
N ALA A 222 -1.68 6.17 -13.16
CA ALA A 222 -0.60 5.19 -13.15
C ALA A 222 -0.97 3.92 -12.39
N TRP A 223 -0.46 2.77 -12.82
CA TRP A 223 -0.54 1.54 -12.05
C TRP A 223 0.38 1.63 -10.82
N VAL A 224 -0.07 1.06 -9.70
CA VAL A 224 0.75 0.94 -8.48
C VAL A 224 1.04 -0.53 -8.16
N GLY A 225 2.19 -0.79 -7.54
CA GLY A 225 2.57 -2.14 -7.08
C GLY A 225 1.60 -2.67 -6.02
N GLY A 226 1.40 -3.98 -5.94
CA GLY A 226 0.41 -4.61 -5.04
C GLY A 226 -1.05 -4.47 -5.52
N TRP A 227 -1.26 -4.28 -6.83
CA TRP A 227 -2.53 -4.02 -7.52
C TRP A 227 -3.20 -2.70 -7.14
N GLY A 228 -3.49 -1.87 -8.13
CA GLY A 228 -4.18 -0.59 -7.95
C GLY A 228 -3.85 0.42 -9.03
N ILE A 229 -4.50 1.57 -8.94
CA ILE A 229 -4.23 2.74 -9.77
C ILE A 229 -4.09 4.00 -8.91
N SER A 230 -3.08 4.81 -9.18
CA SER A 230 -2.92 6.17 -8.66
C SER A 230 -3.47 7.17 -9.68
N ILE A 231 -4.20 8.16 -9.20
CA ILE A 231 -4.79 9.24 -10.00
C ILE A 231 -4.32 10.57 -9.38
N VAL A 232 -3.68 11.40 -10.20
CA VAL A 232 -3.23 12.75 -9.85
C VAL A 232 -3.94 13.78 -10.73
N ASN A 233 -3.96 13.55 -12.04
CA ASN A 233 -4.68 14.38 -13.03
C ASN A 233 -5.31 13.47 -14.09
N GLY A 234 -6.52 13.77 -14.54
CA GLY A 234 -7.28 12.93 -15.47
C GLY A 234 -8.25 11.99 -14.77
N MET A 235 -8.64 10.92 -15.47
CA MET A 235 -9.74 10.05 -15.04
C MET A 235 -9.59 8.62 -15.56
N VAL A 236 -10.36 7.70 -14.97
CA VAL A 236 -10.51 6.33 -15.48
C VAL A 236 -11.97 6.09 -15.82
N ARG A 237 -12.30 5.82 -17.09
CA ARG A 237 -13.69 5.85 -17.55
C ARG A 237 -14.13 4.65 -18.36
N GLY A 238 -15.36 4.23 -18.14
CA GLY A 238 -16.08 3.30 -18.99
C GLY A 238 -16.66 4.00 -20.21
N ARG A 239 -17.07 3.22 -21.21
CA ARG A 239 -17.92 3.70 -22.29
C ARG A 239 -19.37 3.75 -21.83
N THR A 240 -20.15 4.69 -22.37
CA THR A 240 -21.56 4.87 -22.00
C THR A 240 -22.40 3.63 -22.35
N THR A 241 -22.14 3.01 -23.50
CA THR A 241 -22.81 1.80 -23.98
C THR A 241 -22.68 0.60 -23.03
N GLU A 242 -21.50 0.40 -22.45
CA GLU A 242 -21.23 -0.66 -21.49
C GLU A 242 -21.69 -0.26 -20.08
N SER A 243 -21.61 1.05 -19.73
CA SER A 243 -22.04 1.58 -18.43
C SER A 243 -23.54 1.44 -18.22
N LYS A 244 -24.33 1.44 -19.30
CA LYS A 244 -25.77 1.19 -19.31
C LYS A 244 -26.18 -0.05 -18.49
N LYS A 245 -25.33 -1.09 -18.41
CA LYS A 245 -25.63 -2.28 -17.60
C LYS A 245 -25.87 -1.95 -16.12
N LEU A 246 -25.18 -0.94 -15.59
CA LEU A 246 -25.31 -0.53 -14.20
C LEU A 246 -26.74 -0.04 -13.96
N ARG A 247 -27.24 0.85 -14.82
CA ARG A 247 -28.64 1.29 -14.75
C ARG A 247 -29.59 0.11 -14.85
N ASP A 248 -29.47 -0.71 -15.90
CA ASP A 248 -30.40 -1.83 -16.14
C ASP A 248 -30.49 -2.78 -14.94
N LEU A 249 -29.35 -3.17 -14.36
CA LEU A 249 -29.29 -4.13 -13.26
C LEU A 249 -29.69 -3.50 -11.92
N ILE A 250 -29.29 -2.26 -11.63
CA ILE A 250 -29.61 -1.58 -10.36
C ILE A 250 -31.09 -1.19 -10.31
N THR A 251 -31.66 -0.64 -11.39
CA THR A 251 -33.09 -0.28 -11.39
C THR A 251 -33.99 -1.50 -11.31
N SER A 252 -33.50 -2.69 -11.71
CA SER A 252 -34.27 -3.94 -11.61
C SER A 252 -34.43 -4.45 -10.19
N THR A 253 -33.49 -4.12 -9.30
CA THR A 253 -33.52 -4.49 -7.87
C THR A 253 -34.01 -3.36 -6.98
N GLY A 254 -33.83 -2.10 -7.41
CA GLY A 254 -34.21 -0.91 -6.66
C GLY A 254 -33.28 -0.58 -5.50
N GLU A 255 -32.13 -1.25 -5.43
CA GLU A 255 -31.11 -1.13 -4.39
C GLU A 255 -29.73 -1.44 -4.97
N TYR A 256 -28.67 -0.92 -4.35
CA TYR A 256 -27.31 -1.16 -4.82
C TYR A 256 -26.27 -0.80 -3.76
N SER A 257 -25.03 -1.18 -4.02
CA SER A 257 -23.87 -0.73 -3.24
C SER A 257 -22.71 -0.34 -4.13
N ILE A 258 -21.96 0.68 -3.70
CA ILE A 258 -20.63 1.00 -4.21
C ILE A 258 -19.65 0.56 -3.12
N GLU A 259 -18.66 -0.22 -3.49
CA GLU A 259 -17.61 -0.65 -2.58
C GLU A 259 -16.25 -0.33 -3.17
N THR A 260 -15.37 0.27 -2.37
CA THR A 260 -14.03 0.61 -2.81
C THR A 260 -13.01 0.52 -1.69
N TRP A 261 -11.79 0.19 -2.07
CA TRP A 261 -10.62 0.40 -1.23
C TRP A 261 -9.83 1.58 -1.79
N VAL A 262 -9.71 2.63 -0.98
CA VAL A 262 -9.26 3.96 -1.41
C VAL A 262 -8.18 4.50 -0.46
N VAL A 263 -7.21 5.21 -1.03
CA VAL A 263 -6.22 6.02 -0.30
C VAL A 263 -6.31 7.44 -0.83
N PRO A 264 -7.07 8.34 -0.17
CA PRO A 264 -7.04 9.76 -0.51
C PRO A 264 -5.61 10.33 -0.43
N ALA A 265 -5.22 11.17 -1.39
CA ALA A 265 -3.89 11.79 -1.37
C ALA A 265 -3.70 12.76 -0.20
N ASN A 266 -4.80 13.37 0.27
CA ASN A 266 -4.87 14.26 1.42
C ASN A 266 -6.34 14.42 1.87
N VAL A 267 -6.54 15.09 3.00
CA VAL A 267 -7.85 15.39 3.62
C VAL A 267 -8.33 16.82 3.34
N THR A 268 -7.79 17.48 2.32
CA THR A 268 -8.04 18.90 2.01
C THR A 268 -8.64 19.11 0.62
N GLN A 269 -9.04 18.04 -0.07
CA GLN A 269 -9.60 18.15 -1.42
C GLN A 269 -10.99 18.77 -1.36
N GLU A 270 -11.17 19.88 -2.06
CA GLU A 270 -12.44 20.61 -2.07
C GLU A 270 -13.46 19.96 -2.98
N GLY A 271 -14.72 19.93 -2.52
CA GLY A 271 -15.61 18.88 -2.94
C GLY A 271 -17.04 19.22 -3.39
N PRO A 272 -17.79 18.17 -3.80
CA PRO A 272 -17.30 16.79 -3.79
C PRO A 272 -16.36 16.50 -4.97
N ALA A 273 -15.09 16.21 -4.70
CA ALA A 273 -14.14 15.65 -5.65
C ALA A 273 -14.60 14.23 -5.99
N ARG A 274 -14.55 13.79 -7.26
CA ARG A 274 -15.18 12.53 -7.67
C ARG A 274 -14.25 11.35 -7.46
N ILE A 275 -14.49 10.55 -6.42
CA ILE A 275 -13.81 9.25 -6.26
C ILE A 275 -14.38 8.28 -7.31
N ILE A 276 -15.70 8.11 -7.32
CA ILE A 276 -16.45 7.25 -8.25
C ILE A 276 -17.75 7.96 -8.62
N THR A 277 -18.04 8.11 -9.91
CA THR A 277 -19.26 8.75 -10.38
C THR A 277 -19.86 8.05 -11.59
N TYR A 278 -21.18 7.95 -11.63
CA TYR A 278 -21.94 7.52 -12.80
C TYR A 278 -22.81 8.69 -13.27
N SER A 279 -22.26 9.50 -14.17
CA SER A 279 -22.77 10.84 -14.49
C SER A 279 -22.54 11.26 -15.94
N ALA A 280 -23.22 12.33 -16.35
CA ALA A 280 -22.94 13.05 -17.61
C ALA A 280 -22.10 14.32 -17.38
N GLY A 281 -21.98 14.78 -16.13
CA GLY A 281 -21.22 15.97 -15.77
C GLY A 281 -21.56 16.46 -14.37
N THR A 282 -21.17 17.70 -14.07
CA THR A 282 -21.29 18.27 -12.70
C THR A 282 -22.72 18.48 -12.18
N ALA A 283 -23.73 18.44 -13.06
CA ALA A 283 -25.13 18.78 -12.73
C ALA A 283 -26.11 17.62 -12.92
N ASP A 284 -25.67 16.49 -13.50
CA ASP A 284 -26.54 15.37 -13.86
C ASP A 284 -25.83 14.04 -13.61
N ARG A 285 -26.42 13.22 -12.73
CA ARG A 285 -25.84 11.95 -12.30
C ARG A 285 -26.88 10.93 -11.92
N ASN A 286 -26.50 9.66 -11.95
CA ASN A 286 -27.21 8.62 -11.24
C ASN A 286 -26.67 8.49 -9.81
N PHE A 287 -25.34 8.42 -9.66
CA PHE A 287 -24.70 8.47 -8.35
C PHE A 287 -23.30 9.08 -8.39
N THR A 288 -22.81 9.52 -7.22
CA THR A 288 -21.43 9.90 -6.95
C THR A 288 -21.05 9.49 -5.53
N LEU A 289 -19.92 8.80 -5.37
CA LEU A 289 -19.12 8.78 -4.15
C LEU A 289 -18.00 9.82 -4.32
N GLY A 290 -17.94 10.80 -3.44
CA GLY A 290 -17.01 11.91 -3.49
C GLY A 290 -16.32 12.20 -2.16
N GLN A 291 -15.44 13.19 -2.20
CA GLN A 291 -14.73 13.73 -1.04
C GLN A 291 -14.90 15.25 -0.96
N THR A 292 -15.20 15.75 0.24
CA THR A 292 -15.08 17.16 0.61
C THR A 292 -14.26 17.22 1.89
N GLN A 293 -13.01 17.69 1.79
CA GLN A 293 -12.06 17.70 2.90
C GLN A 293 -11.94 16.32 3.55
N TYR A 294 -12.31 16.18 4.83
CA TYR A 294 -12.29 14.96 5.63
C TYR A 294 -13.64 14.20 5.61
N ASN A 295 -14.54 14.54 4.68
CA ASN A 295 -15.83 13.89 4.52
C ASN A 295 -15.91 12.99 3.29
N TYR A 296 -16.63 11.88 3.42
CA TYR A 296 -17.17 11.14 2.29
C TYR A 296 -18.57 11.66 1.93
N ASP A 297 -18.79 11.94 0.66
CA ASP A 297 -20.07 12.45 0.15
C ASP A 297 -20.75 11.43 -0.77
N PHE A 298 -22.02 11.16 -0.53
CA PHE A 298 -22.84 10.26 -1.32
C PHE A 298 -24.06 10.95 -1.93
N MET A 299 -24.01 11.10 -3.25
CA MET A 299 -25.04 11.74 -4.06
C MET A 299 -25.72 10.70 -4.93
N GLN A 300 -27.04 10.76 -5.04
CA GLN A 300 -27.81 9.78 -5.80
C GLN A 300 -29.07 10.43 -6.33
N ARG A 301 -29.34 10.30 -7.64
CA ARG A 301 -30.62 10.68 -8.25
C ARG A 301 -31.70 9.67 -7.85
N SER A 302 -32.87 10.15 -7.48
CA SER A 302 -34.00 9.33 -7.10
C SER A 302 -35.28 10.14 -7.18
N SER A 303 -36.43 9.54 -6.90
CA SER A 303 -37.70 10.28 -6.82
C SER A 303 -37.78 11.30 -5.67
N THR A 304 -36.83 11.29 -4.72
CA THR A 304 -36.79 12.22 -3.56
C THR A 304 -35.59 13.16 -3.58
N THR A 305 -34.70 13.03 -4.58
CA THR A 305 -33.57 13.92 -4.85
C THR A 305 -33.70 14.52 -6.25
N ASP A 306 -32.94 15.56 -6.56
CA ASP A 306 -32.99 16.16 -7.90
C ASP A 306 -32.17 15.37 -8.95
N GLY A 307 -32.14 15.86 -10.20
CA GLY A 307 -31.35 15.27 -11.27
C GLY A 307 -29.84 15.22 -10.98
N ASN A 308 -29.37 16.04 -10.04
CA ASN A 308 -28.01 16.10 -9.58
C ASN A 308 -27.76 15.24 -8.33
N GLY A 309 -28.78 14.56 -7.81
CA GLY A 309 -28.70 13.76 -6.61
C GLY A 309 -28.59 14.58 -5.32
N GLU A 310 -29.04 15.83 -5.32
CA GLU A 310 -29.12 16.69 -4.13
C GLU A 310 -30.45 16.50 -3.37
N PRO A 311 -30.44 16.66 -2.04
CA PRO A 311 -29.28 16.91 -1.18
C PRO A 311 -28.38 15.67 -1.03
N MET A 312 -27.06 15.87 -0.92
CA MET A 312 -26.11 14.80 -0.62
C MET A 312 -26.21 14.28 0.82
N LEU A 313 -25.85 13.01 1.03
CA LEU A 313 -25.53 12.47 2.35
C LEU A 313 -24.02 12.62 2.54
N SER A 314 -23.58 13.25 3.63
CA SER A 314 -22.17 13.43 3.95
C SER A 314 -21.89 12.92 5.36
N THR A 315 -20.69 12.39 5.58
CA THR A 315 -20.16 12.13 6.92
C THR A 315 -20.03 13.41 7.73
N ALA A 316 -20.18 13.33 9.05
CA ALA A 316 -20.10 14.49 9.91
C ALA A 316 -18.68 15.06 10.05
N ASP A 317 -18.57 16.39 9.99
CA ASP A 317 -17.28 17.08 10.01
C ASP A 317 -16.41 16.74 11.23
N ALA A 318 -17.05 16.51 12.38
CA ALA A 318 -16.36 16.27 13.65
C ALA A 318 -15.74 14.88 13.77
N ASP A 319 -16.15 13.93 12.93
CA ASP A 319 -15.73 12.53 13.02
C ASP A 319 -14.45 12.29 12.21
N GLU A 320 -14.13 13.18 11.27
CA GLU A 320 -12.95 13.09 10.39
C GLU A 320 -12.83 11.69 9.74
N ASP A 321 -13.95 11.12 9.30
CA ASP A 321 -14.02 9.74 8.81
C ASP A 321 -13.06 9.47 7.64
N LEU A 322 -12.89 10.42 6.73
CA LEU A 322 -11.95 10.30 5.62
C LEU A 322 -10.54 10.68 6.07
N GLN A 323 -9.61 9.76 5.88
CA GLN A 323 -8.21 9.88 6.25
C GLN A 323 -7.31 9.68 5.04
N ALA A 324 -6.10 10.24 5.05
CA ALA A 324 -5.08 10.02 4.01
C ALA A 324 -4.36 8.66 4.22
N ALA A 325 -5.14 7.59 4.39
CA ALA A 325 -4.69 6.23 4.62
C ALA A 325 -5.58 5.25 3.84
N LEU A 326 -5.18 3.97 3.76
CA LEU A 326 -5.98 2.95 3.10
C LEU A 326 -7.26 2.69 3.90
N GLN A 327 -8.41 2.95 3.27
CA GLN A 327 -9.72 2.76 3.87
C GLN A 327 -10.61 1.91 2.96
N HIS A 328 -11.43 1.08 3.58
CA HIS A 328 -12.54 0.38 2.93
C HIS A 328 -13.79 1.22 3.06
N VAL A 329 -14.34 1.69 1.94
CA VAL A 329 -15.52 2.55 1.92
C VAL A 329 -16.62 1.83 1.18
N VAL A 330 -17.78 1.74 1.81
CA VAL A 330 -18.99 1.20 1.19
C VAL A 330 -20.10 2.24 1.30
N THR A 331 -20.80 2.51 0.20
CA THR A 331 -22.08 3.19 0.25
C THR A 331 -23.19 2.24 -0.19
N THR A 332 -24.31 2.25 0.52
CA THR A 332 -25.46 1.41 0.19
C THR A 332 -26.69 2.27 0.01
N PHE A 333 -27.58 1.87 -0.88
CA PHE A 333 -28.93 2.40 -0.95
C PHE A 333 -29.94 1.26 -0.99
N ASP A 334 -30.94 1.32 -0.11
CA ASP A 334 -32.12 0.47 -0.19
C ASP A 334 -33.42 1.24 0.12
N PRO A 335 -34.60 0.78 -0.36
CA PRO A 335 -35.87 1.48 -0.18
C PRO A 335 -36.37 1.60 1.27
N LEU A 336 -35.79 0.85 2.22
CA LEU A 336 -36.18 0.86 3.63
C LEU A 336 -35.30 1.82 4.44
N ASN A 337 -33.98 1.79 4.22
CA ASN A 337 -33.01 2.54 5.02
C ASN A 337 -32.48 3.81 4.33
N GLY A 338 -32.73 4.01 3.04
CA GLY A 338 -32.15 5.12 2.27
C GLY A 338 -30.66 4.93 2.01
N ARG A 339 -29.93 6.04 1.85
CA ARG A 339 -28.48 6.02 1.66
C ARG A 339 -27.77 5.81 2.99
N ARG A 340 -26.66 5.06 2.97
CA ARG A 340 -25.74 4.88 4.11
C ARG A 340 -24.29 4.88 3.64
N ILE A 341 -23.39 5.31 4.51
CA ILE A 341 -21.94 5.29 4.32
C ILE A 341 -21.34 4.41 5.41
N TYR A 342 -20.36 3.58 5.04
CA TYR A 342 -19.61 2.73 5.94
C TYR A 342 -18.12 2.93 5.66
N VAL A 343 -17.32 3.02 6.72
CA VAL A 343 -15.86 3.15 6.66
C VAL A 343 -15.24 2.04 7.50
N ASN A 344 -14.29 1.30 6.92
CA ASN A 344 -13.57 0.19 7.54
C ASN A 344 -14.48 -0.86 8.18
N GLY A 345 -15.56 -1.22 7.47
CA GLY A 345 -16.52 -2.18 7.95
C GLY A 345 -17.61 -1.62 8.87
N VAL A 346 -17.56 -0.35 9.28
CA VAL A 346 -18.44 0.23 10.32
C VAL A 346 -19.38 1.27 9.70
N PHE A 347 -20.66 1.28 10.09
CA PHE A 347 -21.61 2.34 9.71
C PHE A 347 -21.21 3.67 10.37
N THR A 348 -21.20 4.77 9.63
CA THR A 348 -20.75 6.08 10.13
C THR A 348 -21.79 6.79 11.00
N ASP A 349 -22.96 6.18 11.24
CA ASP A 349 -24.08 6.74 12.01
C ASP A 349 -24.72 8.01 11.40
N ASP A 350 -24.29 8.44 10.21
CA ASP A 350 -24.88 9.58 9.49
C ASP A 350 -26.28 9.26 8.94
N VAL A 351 -27.17 10.22 9.12
CA VAL A 351 -28.58 10.11 8.73
C VAL A 351 -28.80 10.74 7.36
N ASP A 352 -29.42 10.00 6.44
CA ASP A 352 -29.85 10.53 5.15
C ASP A 352 -30.79 11.74 5.33
N PRO A 353 -30.47 12.92 4.76
CA PRO A 353 -31.33 14.10 4.90
C PRO A 353 -32.66 13.99 4.14
N VAL A 354 -32.85 12.95 3.32
CA VAL A 354 -34.12 12.69 2.62
C VAL A 354 -34.64 11.28 2.88
N ALA A 355 -35.94 11.11 2.70
CA ALA A 355 -36.56 9.79 2.69
C ALA A 355 -36.09 8.98 1.47
N ALA A 356 -36.08 7.65 1.61
CA ALA A 356 -35.74 6.74 0.53
C ALA A 356 -36.70 6.91 -0.67
N GLY A 357 -36.14 7.20 -1.85
CA GLY A 357 -36.86 7.31 -3.11
C GLY A 357 -36.86 6.01 -3.92
N ASN A 358 -37.24 6.10 -5.19
CA ASN A 358 -37.01 5.04 -6.18
C ASN A 358 -36.02 5.50 -7.26
N LEU A 359 -35.46 4.54 -8.00
CA LEU A 359 -34.39 4.75 -8.98
C LEU A 359 -34.88 4.75 -10.44
N ASN A 360 -36.19 4.78 -10.69
CA ASN A 360 -36.75 4.54 -12.02
C ASN A 360 -36.31 5.58 -13.07
N ASP A 361 -35.98 6.80 -12.64
CA ASP A 361 -35.57 7.91 -13.49
C ASP A 361 -34.05 7.97 -13.73
N TRP A 362 -33.32 6.88 -13.46
CA TRP A 362 -31.90 6.78 -13.77
C TRP A 362 -31.64 6.76 -15.28
N ASP A 363 -30.67 7.57 -15.69
CA ASP A 363 -30.31 7.75 -17.10
C ASP A 363 -29.35 6.66 -17.56
N ASP A 364 -29.51 6.16 -18.78
CA ASP A 364 -28.71 5.06 -19.33
C ASP A 364 -27.61 5.50 -20.29
N THR A 365 -27.48 6.80 -20.52
CA THR A 365 -26.50 7.43 -21.41
C THR A 365 -25.24 7.89 -20.68
N PHE A 366 -25.21 7.78 -19.34
CA PHE A 366 -24.08 8.23 -18.52
C PHE A 366 -22.89 7.26 -18.60
N ALA A 367 -21.72 7.68 -18.12
CA ALA A 367 -20.52 6.84 -18.05
C ALA A 367 -20.07 6.65 -16.60
N LEU A 368 -19.60 5.46 -16.25
CA LEU A 368 -18.87 5.25 -15.00
C LEU A 368 -17.47 5.87 -15.11
N VAL A 369 -17.11 6.73 -14.16
CA VAL A 369 -15.84 7.46 -14.11
C VAL A 369 -15.25 7.37 -12.70
N LEU A 370 -13.94 7.18 -12.62
CA LEU A 370 -13.16 7.20 -11.38
C LEU A 370 -12.19 8.39 -11.41
N GLY A 371 -12.01 9.02 -10.26
CA GLY A 371 -11.00 10.06 -10.02
C GLY A 371 -11.30 11.45 -10.60
N ASN A 372 -12.37 11.64 -11.38
CA ASN A 372 -12.81 12.95 -11.84
C ASN A 372 -14.28 12.90 -12.29
N GLU A 373 -14.82 14.05 -12.66
CA GLU A 373 -16.04 14.17 -13.44
C GLU A 373 -15.73 14.00 -14.94
N LEU A 374 -16.72 13.60 -15.73
CA LEU A 374 -16.57 13.50 -17.19
C LEU A 374 -16.12 14.82 -17.84
N SER A 375 -16.46 15.96 -17.22
CA SER A 375 -16.03 17.31 -17.64
C SER A 375 -14.61 17.71 -17.20
N GLY A 376 -13.91 16.87 -16.42
CA GLY A 376 -12.52 17.09 -16.02
C GLY A 376 -12.29 18.13 -14.93
N ASN A 377 -13.34 18.64 -14.29
CA ASN A 377 -13.29 19.80 -13.36
C ASN A 377 -13.70 19.46 -11.91
N ARG A 378 -13.68 18.18 -11.54
CA ARG A 378 -13.91 17.69 -10.17
C ARG A 378 -12.88 16.61 -9.81
N GLN A 379 -11.62 16.91 -10.07
CA GLN A 379 -10.49 16.02 -9.86
C GLN A 379 -10.46 15.53 -8.41
N TRP A 380 -10.37 14.22 -8.25
CA TRP A 380 -9.97 13.57 -7.02
C TRP A 380 -8.57 12.99 -7.20
N GLN A 381 -7.74 13.11 -6.18
CA GLN A 381 -6.37 12.63 -6.14
C GLN A 381 -6.23 11.54 -5.09
N GLY A 382 -5.59 10.44 -5.46
CA GLY A 382 -5.36 9.32 -4.56
C GLY A 382 -5.17 8.00 -5.29
N THR A 383 -5.21 6.91 -4.53
CA THR A 383 -5.06 5.55 -5.05
C THR A 383 -6.33 4.74 -4.85
N LEU A 384 -6.74 3.98 -5.86
CA LEU A 384 -7.80 2.97 -5.78
C LEU A 384 -7.18 1.58 -5.89
N ARG A 385 -7.48 0.71 -4.93
CA ARG A 385 -7.02 -0.69 -4.87
C ARG A 385 -8.11 -1.67 -5.33
N LEU A 386 -9.38 -1.29 -5.15
CA LEU A 386 -10.53 -2.04 -5.63
C LEU A 386 -11.71 -1.11 -5.85
N VAL A 387 -12.50 -1.37 -6.88
CA VAL A 387 -13.84 -0.79 -7.07
C VAL A 387 -14.81 -1.90 -7.44
N ALA A 388 -15.92 -2.03 -6.74
CA ALA A 388 -16.99 -2.96 -7.03
C ALA A 388 -18.35 -2.25 -6.98
N ILE A 389 -19.22 -2.56 -7.93
CA ILE A 389 -20.62 -2.14 -7.92
C ILE A 389 -21.47 -3.39 -7.74
N HIS A 390 -22.34 -3.38 -6.73
CA HIS A 390 -23.28 -4.45 -6.45
C HIS A 390 -24.70 -4.01 -6.79
N ASN A 391 -25.54 -4.87 -7.36
CA ASN A 391 -26.96 -4.56 -7.60
C ASN A 391 -27.87 -4.88 -6.41
N ARG A 392 -27.30 -5.04 -5.22
CA ARG A 392 -28.00 -5.19 -3.93
C ARG A 392 -27.36 -4.29 -2.89
N ALA A 393 -28.14 -3.86 -1.89
CA ALA A 393 -27.57 -3.26 -0.70
C ALA A 393 -26.84 -4.33 0.12
N LEU A 394 -25.55 -4.13 0.35
CA LEU A 394 -24.78 -5.03 1.20
C LEU A 394 -25.23 -4.88 2.65
N THR A 395 -25.44 -6.01 3.31
CA THR A 395 -25.70 -6.04 4.74
C THR A 395 -24.44 -5.74 5.54
N GLN A 396 -24.59 -5.23 6.77
CA GLN A 396 -23.47 -5.00 7.70
C GLN A 396 -22.53 -6.22 7.82
N ALA A 397 -23.08 -7.45 7.85
CA ALA A 397 -22.28 -8.67 7.93
C ALA A 397 -21.45 -8.92 6.65
N GLN A 398 -22.03 -8.65 5.48
CA GLN A 398 -21.31 -8.76 4.20
C GLN A 398 -20.25 -7.67 4.04
N ILE A 399 -20.53 -6.45 4.52
CA ILE A 399 -19.57 -5.34 4.52
C ILE A 399 -18.38 -5.70 5.40
N GLN A 400 -18.61 -6.20 6.63
CA GLN A 400 -17.54 -6.67 7.52
C GLN A 400 -16.77 -7.84 6.90
N GLN A 401 -17.46 -8.82 6.31
CA GLN A 401 -16.84 -9.94 5.61
C GLN A 401 -15.90 -9.47 4.49
N ASN A 402 -16.32 -8.47 3.71
CA ASN A 402 -15.51 -7.90 2.64
C ASN A 402 -14.35 -7.05 3.15
N PHE A 403 -14.53 -6.34 4.26
CA PHE A 403 -13.45 -5.61 4.95
C PHE A 403 -12.37 -6.59 5.43
N ASP A 404 -12.77 -7.66 6.12
CA ASP A 404 -11.87 -8.69 6.66
C ASP A 404 -11.11 -9.43 5.55
N ALA A 405 -11.73 -9.60 4.38
CA ALA A 405 -11.08 -10.17 3.20
C ALA A 405 -9.94 -9.28 2.65
N GLY A 406 -9.96 -7.98 2.93
CA GLY A 406 -8.92 -7.04 2.52
C GLY A 406 -8.87 -6.76 1.01
N VAL A 407 -7.77 -6.13 0.59
CA VAL A 407 -7.48 -5.79 -0.82
C VAL A 407 -5.99 -5.89 -1.10
N GLY A 408 -5.61 -5.73 -2.36
CA GLY A 408 -4.23 -5.70 -2.82
C GLY A 408 -3.68 -7.10 -3.04
N GLU A 409 -2.43 -7.18 -3.47
CA GLU A 409 -1.74 -8.44 -3.74
C GLU A 409 -1.22 -9.07 -2.43
N LYS A 410 -2.10 -9.79 -1.73
CA LYS A 410 -1.81 -10.57 -0.53
C LYS A 410 -1.47 -12.00 -0.94
N PHE A 411 -0.45 -12.56 -0.29
CA PHE A 411 0.00 -13.93 -0.50
C PHE A 411 0.11 -14.67 0.83
N PHE A 412 -0.26 -15.94 0.83
CA PHE A 412 0.23 -16.88 1.81
C PHE A 412 1.59 -17.43 1.36
N LEU A 413 2.66 -17.04 2.06
CA LEU A 413 3.99 -17.62 1.88
C LEU A 413 4.18 -18.78 2.86
N LEU A 414 4.32 -19.99 2.32
CA LEU A 414 4.48 -21.22 3.09
C LEU A 414 5.97 -21.61 3.18
N PHE A 415 6.69 -21.07 4.15
CA PHE A 415 8.10 -21.38 4.36
C PHE A 415 8.28 -22.81 4.87
N SER A 416 8.78 -23.71 4.01
CA SER A 416 8.93 -25.12 4.35
C SER A 416 9.98 -25.32 5.44
N ILE A 417 9.61 -26.06 6.48
CA ILE A 417 10.47 -26.45 7.60
C ILE A 417 10.44 -27.96 7.87
N GLY A 418 9.75 -28.74 7.02
CA GLY A 418 9.56 -30.18 7.22
C GLY A 418 10.83 -31.03 7.06
N ASP A 419 11.93 -30.45 6.59
CA ASP A 419 13.25 -31.07 6.53
C ASP A 419 14.09 -30.84 7.80
N VAL A 420 13.62 -29.98 8.72
CA VAL A 420 14.28 -29.73 10.00
C VAL A 420 14.07 -30.93 10.93
N PRO A 421 15.14 -31.51 11.52
CA PRO A 421 15.02 -32.62 12.46
C PRO A 421 14.00 -32.34 13.57
N GLY A 422 13.11 -33.29 13.85
CA GLY A 422 12.07 -33.15 14.87
C GLY A 422 10.84 -32.35 14.43
N VAL A 423 10.77 -31.90 13.17
CA VAL A 423 9.57 -31.32 12.55
C VAL A 423 8.96 -32.35 11.60
N PRO A 424 7.62 -32.58 11.62
CA PRO A 424 6.99 -33.50 10.66
C PRO A 424 7.15 -33.03 9.21
N ALA A 425 7.28 -33.97 8.28
CA ALA A 425 7.29 -33.66 6.85
C ALA A 425 6.01 -32.95 6.43
N GLY A 426 6.10 -32.06 5.42
CA GLY A 426 4.95 -31.26 4.96
C GLY A 426 4.54 -30.15 5.93
N SER A 427 5.41 -29.77 6.87
CA SER A 427 5.18 -28.64 7.78
C SER A 427 5.79 -27.34 7.26
N TYR A 428 5.08 -26.24 7.51
CA TYR A 428 5.41 -24.91 7.04
C TYR A 428 5.19 -23.87 8.15
N ILE A 429 5.95 -22.78 8.08
CA ILE A 429 5.54 -21.51 8.72
C ILE A 429 4.90 -20.66 7.64
N MET A 430 3.59 -20.47 7.75
CA MET A 430 2.79 -19.65 6.85
C MET A 430 2.77 -18.21 7.33
N PHE A 431 2.99 -17.26 6.43
CA PHE A 431 2.76 -15.83 6.63
C PHE A 431 1.71 -15.30 5.67
N SER A 432 0.91 -14.33 6.12
CA SER A 432 0.23 -13.41 5.21
C SER A 432 1.20 -12.30 4.84
N VAL A 433 1.46 -12.09 3.55
CA VAL A 433 2.43 -11.13 3.04
C VAL A 433 1.81 -10.27 1.96
N GLU A 434 2.00 -8.96 2.03
CA GLU A 434 1.61 -8.03 0.97
C GLU A 434 2.71 -7.02 0.70
N GLN A 435 2.72 -6.47 -0.52
CA GLN A 435 3.47 -5.25 -0.79
C GLN A 435 2.73 -4.07 -0.12
N TYR A 436 3.26 -3.60 1.00
CA TYR A 436 2.63 -2.57 1.83
C TYR A 436 2.67 -1.20 1.13
N ASP A 437 3.81 -0.88 0.53
CA ASP A 437 4.01 0.32 -0.28
C ASP A 437 5.08 0.08 -1.37
N SER A 438 5.50 1.14 -2.05
CA SER A 438 6.54 1.08 -3.09
C SER A 438 7.94 0.68 -2.58
N TYR A 439 8.13 0.56 -1.26
CA TYR A 439 9.43 0.39 -0.61
C TYR A 439 9.47 -0.76 0.41
N SER A 440 8.35 -1.45 0.66
CA SER A 440 8.28 -2.43 1.74
C SER A 440 7.18 -3.47 1.58
N TYR A 441 7.35 -4.56 2.32
CA TYR A 441 6.39 -5.64 2.48
C TYR A 441 5.90 -5.68 3.92
N LEU A 442 4.63 -6.00 4.13
CA LEU A 442 4.06 -6.28 5.43
C LEU A 442 3.93 -7.81 5.60
N PHE A 443 4.60 -8.36 6.63
CA PHE A 443 4.53 -9.77 7.03
C PHE A 443 3.72 -9.91 8.31
N GLU A 444 2.63 -10.67 8.27
CA GLU A 444 1.72 -10.82 9.40
C GLU A 444 1.38 -12.28 9.71
N LYS A 445 0.92 -12.49 10.95
CA LYS A 445 0.30 -13.72 11.45
C LYS A 445 1.11 -14.98 11.12
N PRO A 446 2.39 -15.07 11.54
CA PRO A 446 3.14 -16.31 11.41
C PRO A 446 2.38 -17.46 12.05
N THR A 447 2.11 -18.50 11.27
CA THR A 447 1.26 -19.63 11.66
C THR A 447 1.94 -20.94 11.26
N PHE A 448 2.11 -21.85 12.22
CA PHE A 448 2.54 -23.21 11.88
C PHE A 448 1.37 -23.97 11.25
N ILE A 449 1.63 -24.63 10.11
CA ILE A 449 0.63 -25.47 9.43
C ILE A 449 1.27 -26.69 8.78
N ASN A 450 0.57 -27.82 8.80
CA ASN A 450 0.89 -29.01 8.00
C ASN A 450 -0.18 -29.19 6.92
N LEU A 451 0.24 -29.43 5.68
CA LEU A 451 -0.70 -29.59 4.56
C LEU A 451 -1.38 -30.97 4.53
N ASP A 452 -0.90 -31.93 5.31
CA ASP A 452 -1.63 -33.18 5.60
C ASP A 452 -2.43 -33.01 6.89
N ALA A 453 -3.75 -32.88 6.76
CA ALA A 453 -4.67 -32.68 7.89
C ALA A 453 -4.68 -33.84 8.90
N SER A 454 -4.11 -35.00 8.57
CA SER A 454 -3.97 -36.13 9.51
C SER A 454 -2.73 -36.03 10.40
N VAL A 455 -1.79 -35.14 10.06
CA VAL A 455 -0.53 -34.96 10.78
C VAL A 455 -0.70 -33.96 11.92
N MET A 456 -0.31 -34.39 13.12
CA MET A 456 -0.25 -33.56 14.32
C MET A 456 1.23 -33.24 14.66
N PRO A 457 1.53 -32.02 15.14
CA PRO A 457 2.91 -31.55 15.32
C PRO A 457 3.70 -32.21 16.46
N GLY A 458 3.04 -32.82 17.44
CA GLY A 458 3.63 -33.30 18.69
C GLY A 458 4.03 -32.13 19.59
N THR A 459 5.35 -31.95 19.79
CA THR A 459 5.91 -30.81 20.53
C THR A 459 7.20 -30.36 19.86
N ILE A 460 7.16 -29.20 19.21
CA ILE A 460 8.28 -28.64 18.45
C ILE A 460 8.71 -27.34 19.14
N PRO A 461 9.86 -27.29 19.80
CA PRO A 461 10.35 -26.04 20.38
C PRO A 461 10.76 -25.07 19.26
N LEU A 462 10.43 -23.79 19.44
CA LEU A 462 10.78 -22.71 18.51
C LEU A 462 11.32 -21.51 19.30
N LYS A 463 12.55 -21.09 18.98
CA LYS A 463 13.17 -19.89 19.56
C LYS A 463 13.82 -19.02 18.50
N ARG A 464 13.66 -17.71 18.67
CA ARG A 464 14.25 -16.63 17.89
C ARG A 464 14.09 -16.86 16.39
N MET A 465 12.92 -16.49 15.87
CA MET A 465 12.65 -16.52 14.44
C MET A 465 13.00 -15.15 13.84
N SER A 466 13.79 -15.11 12.76
CA SER A 466 14.02 -13.89 11.99
C SER A 466 13.57 -14.09 10.54
N ILE A 467 13.17 -13.01 9.88
CA ILE A 467 12.94 -13.01 8.43
C ILE A 467 14.25 -12.69 7.72
N GLY A 468 14.70 -13.60 6.88
CA GLY A 468 15.75 -13.38 5.91
C GLY A 468 15.23 -12.77 4.62
N ILE A 469 16.01 -11.88 4.04
CA ILE A 469 15.82 -11.34 2.69
C ILE A 469 17.17 -11.38 1.98
N ASN A 470 17.19 -11.90 0.76
CA ASN A 470 18.36 -11.93 -0.11
C ASN A 470 19.64 -12.40 0.61
N GLY A 471 19.57 -13.63 1.15
CA GLY A 471 20.75 -14.35 1.66
C GLY A 471 21.26 -13.88 3.03
N ARG A 472 20.54 -12.97 3.70
CA ARG A 472 20.85 -12.51 5.08
C ARG A 472 19.58 -12.25 5.88
N GLU A 473 19.68 -12.20 7.21
CA GLU A 473 18.59 -11.65 8.04
C GLU A 473 18.34 -10.18 7.67
N ALA A 474 17.07 -9.77 7.53
CA ALA A 474 16.73 -8.36 7.33
C ALA A 474 17.24 -7.53 8.52
N THR A 475 17.82 -6.36 8.23
CA THR A 475 18.50 -5.53 9.24
C THR A 475 17.54 -4.83 10.21
N ILE A 476 16.30 -4.59 9.76
CA ILE A 476 15.21 -3.99 10.52
C ILE A 476 13.94 -4.84 10.35
N GLY A 477 12.91 -4.56 11.15
CA GLY A 477 11.62 -5.27 11.04
C GLY A 477 11.66 -6.71 11.57
N GLN A 478 12.47 -6.99 12.59
CA GLN A 478 12.59 -8.34 13.18
C GLN A 478 11.71 -8.53 14.42
N ALA A 479 10.40 -8.38 14.27
CA ALA A 479 9.44 -8.50 15.39
C ALA A 479 9.45 -9.89 16.05
N TYR A 480 9.78 -10.94 15.29
CA TYR A 480 9.69 -12.34 15.74
C TYR A 480 10.96 -12.84 16.45
N ARG A 481 12.00 -12.01 16.54
CA ARG A 481 13.32 -12.39 17.08
C ARG A 481 13.29 -12.76 18.56
N ASN A 482 12.27 -12.30 19.29
CA ASN A 482 12.08 -12.62 20.71
C ASN A 482 11.12 -13.80 20.96
N LEU A 483 10.63 -14.47 19.90
CA LEU A 483 9.79 -15.64 20.07
C LEU A 483 10.52 -16.73 20.85
N ASN A 484 9.86 -17.25 21.87
CA ASN A 484 10.30 -18.40 22.66
C ASN A 484 9.05 -19.18 23.04
N THR A 485 8.67 -20.13 22.18
CA THR A 485 7.40 -20.84 22.26
C THR A 485 7.56 -22.31 21.85
N SER A 486 6.48 -23.06 21.84
CA SER A 486 6.43 -24.42 21.32
C SER A 486 5.17 -24.63 20.50
N ILE A 487 5.32 -25.29 19.36
CA ILE A 487 4.19 -25.78 18.58
C ILE A 487 3.75 -27.10 19.20
N THR A 488 2.46 -27.26 19.50
CA THR A 488 1.95 -28.41 20.25
C THR A 488 0.62 -28.91 19.70
N ASP A 489 0.34 -30.20 19.85
CA ASP A 489 -0.96 -30.79 19.49
C ASP A 489 -2.15 -30.07 20.12
N ALA A 490 -1.99 -29.58 21.36
CA ALA A 490 -3.06 -28.91 22.11
C ALA A 490 -3.43 -27.52 21.56
N ALA A 491 -2.51 -26.87 20.83
CA ALA A 491 -2.69 -25.53 20.28
C ALA A 491 -2.81 -25.53 18.76
N TYR A 492 -2.79 -26.70 18.13
CA TYR A 492 -2.85 -26.88 16.69
C TYR A 492 -4.23 -27.32 16.23
N ASP A 493 -4.74 -26.66 15.20
CA ASP A 493 -5.93 -27.08 14.45
C ASP A 493 -5.53 -27.37 13.00
N ALA A 494 -6.03 -28.47 12.42
CA ALA A 494 -5.63 -28.87 11.07
C ALA A 494 -6.15 -27.95 9.96
N ALA A 495 -7.21 -27.17 10.21
CA ALA A 495 -7.78 -26.22 9.25
C ALA A 495 -7.15 -24.83 9.39
N THR A 496 -6.87 -24.37 10.61
CA THR A 496 -6.36 -23.00 10.86
C THR A 496 -4.90 -22.92 11.26
N GLY A 497 -4.25 -24.04 11.60
CA GLY A 497 -2.89 -24.08 12.11
C GLY A 497 -2.76 -23.58 13.56
N GLN A 498 -1.52 -23.37 14.00
CA GLN A 498 -1.20 -22.73 15.29
C GLN A 498 -0.54 -21.36 15.05
N VAL A 499 -1.23 -20.28 15.45
CA VAL A 499 -0.68 -18.92 15.37
C VAL A 499 0.48 -18.75 16.36
N LEU A 500 1.62 -18.26 15.87
CA LEU A 500 2.85 -18.07 16.65
C LEU A 500 3.00 -16.65 17.20
N SER A 501 2.43 -15.66 16.50
CA SER A 501 2.43 -14.26 16.91
C SER A 501 1.28 -13.52 16.21
N ASN A 502 0.70 -12.54 16.90
CA ASN A 502 -0.27 -11.59 16.32
C ASN A 502 0.38 -10.27 15.90
N ILE A 503 1.69 -10.12 16.10
CA ILE A 503 2.43 -8.91 15.73
C ILE A 503 2.79 -9.00 14.24
N GLY A 504 2.46 -7.98 13.45
CA GLY A 504 2.96 -7.80 12.09
C GLY A 504 4.32 -7.10 12.06
N THR A 505 5.03 -7.18 10.94
CA THR A 505 6.31 -6.49 10.76
C THR A 505 6.54 -6.06 9.32
N VAL A 506 7.21 -4.92 9.15
CA VAL A 506 7.53 -4.36 7.83
C VAL A 506 8.97 -4.72 7.45
N ILE A 507 9.14 -5.33 6.28
CA ILE A 507 10.45 -5.70 5.71
C ILE A 507 10.70 -4.81 4.49
N PRO A 508 11.87 -4.14 4.39
CA PRO A 508 12.20 -3.33 3.23
C PRO A 508 12.26 -4.13 1.93
N LEU A 509 11.80 -3.52 0.85
CA LEU A 509 12.05 -3.96 -0.52
C LEU A 509 13.51 -3.63 -0.90
N GLU A 510 14.23 -4.62 -1.42
CA GLU A 510 15.65 -4.46 -1.78
C GLU A 510 15.87 -4.54 -3.30
N ASN A 511 15.71 -5.73 -3.88
CA ASN A 511 15.95 -6.02 -5.30
C ASN A 511 14.68 -5.87 -6.16
N GLY A 512 13.50 -5.70 -5.53
CA GLY A 512 12.19 -5.59 -6.19
C GLY A 512 11.28 -6.77 -5.91
N ALA A 513 9.95 -6.56 -5.95
CA ALA A 513 8.94 -7.56 -5.57
C ALA A 513 9.07 -8.92 -6.26
N ASP A 514 9.40 -8.94 -7.56
CA ASP A 514 9.56 -10.18 -8.32
C ASP A 514 10.92 -10.88 -8.10
N ALA A 515 11.87 -10.16 -7.51
CA ALA A 515 13.26 -10.58 -7.37
C ALA A 515 13.64 -10.92 -5.93
N ASP A 516 13.08 -10.22 -4.94
CA ASP A 516 13.35 -10.42 -3.53
C ASP A 516 13.01 -11.84 -3.10
N GLU A 517 13.98 -12.50 -2.47
CA GLU A 517 13.85 -13.84 -1.93
C GLU A 517 13.84 -13.78 -0.41
N PHE A 518 12.81 -14.36 0.19
CA PHE A 518 12.62 -14.43 1.63
C PHE A 518 12.90 -15.83 2.16
N PHE A 519 13.31 -15.92 3.42
CA PHE A 519 13.43 -17.18 4.16
C PHE A 519 13.28 -16.89 5.66
N LEU A 520 13.20 -17.92 6.48
CA LEU A 520 13.18 -17.78 7.93
C LEU A 520 14.45 -18.38 8.52
N THR A 521 14.97 -17.78 9.58
CA THR A 521 16.08 -18.32 10.38
C THR A 521 15.64 -18.58 11.81
N PHE A 522 16.26 -19.54 12.47
CA PHE A 522 15.90 -19.96 13.83
C PHE A 522 17.14 -20.18 14.70
N GLU A 523 17.06 -19.82 15.99
CA GLU A 523 18.04 -20.29 16.98
C GLU A 523 17.76 -21.73 17.42
N THR A 524 16.48 -22.06 17.60
CA THR A 524 16.01 -23.43 17.90
C THR A 524 14.76 -23.69 17.08
N LEU A 525 14.73 -24.83 16.41
CA LEU A 525 13.52 -25.39 15.78
C LEU A 525 13.59 -26.91 15.82
N GLY A 526 12.57 -27.55 16.37
CA GLY A 526 12.53 -29.00 16.50
C GLY A 526 13.69 -29.55 17.34
N SER A 527 14.32 -30.61 16.86
CA SER A 527 15.51 -31.22 17.48
C SER A 527 16.81 -30.86 16.76
N ALA A 528 16.79 -29.85 15.89
CA ALA A 528 18.00 -29.40 15.20
C ALA A 528 19.02 -28.82 16.21
N PRO A 529 20.33 -29.04 16.01
CA PRO A 529 21.36 -28.46 16.88
C PRO A 529 21.28 -26.93 16.85
N SER A 530 21.06 -26.31 18.00
CA SER A 530 21.00 -24.85 18.10
C SER A 530 22.34 -24.23 17.69
N ASN A 531 22.28 -23.27 16.76
CA ASN A 531 23.43 -22.49 16.33
C ASN A 531 23.04 -21.00 16.36
N PRO A 532 23.03 -20.38 17.55
CA PRO A 532 22.65 -18.98 17.68
C PRO A 532 23.57 -18.12 16.80
N PRO A 533 23.04 -17.05 16.17
CA PRO A 533 23.90 -16.11 15.46
C PRO A 533 24.88 -15.48 16.46
N PRO A 534 26.06 -15.01 15.99
CA PRO A 534 26.99 -14.31 16.87
C PRO A 534 26.24 -13.20 17.60
N SER A 535 26.44 -13.11 18.92
CA SER A 535 25.79 -12.08 19.74
C SER A 535 25.95 -10.74 19.02
N PRO A 536 24.86 -9.97 18.80
CA PRO A 536 25.03 -8.61 18.32
C PRO A 536 26.04 -7.97 19.27
N GLY A 537 27.08 -7.36 18.71
CA GLY A 537 28.03 -6.57 19.49
C GLY A 537 27.25 -5.57 20.35
N PRO A 538 27.87 -5.00 21.40
CA PRO A 538 27.23 -3.94 22.19
C PRO A 538 26.58 -2.96 21.22
N VAL A 539 25.28 -2.74 21.40
CA VAL A 539 24.53 -1.77 20.58
C VAL A 539 25.30 -0.47 20.70
N ILE A 540 26.00 -0.09 19.64
CA ILE A 540 26.52 1.26 19.51
C ILE A 540 25.27 2.08 19.30
N VAL A 541 24.71 2.57 20.40
CA VAL A 541 23.73 3.64 20.36
C VAL A 541 24.45 4.72 19.55
N PRO A 542 23.96 5.09 18.35
CA PRO A 542 24.52 6.21 17.62
C PRO A 542 24.61 7.36 18.61
N ASP A 543 25.74 8.07 18.64
CA ASP A 543 25.77 9.36 19.33
C ASP A 543 24.52 10.11 18.87
N VAL A 544 23.70 10.51 19.85
CA VAL A 544 22.56 11.38 19.57
C VAL A 544 23.14 12.51 18.71
N PRO A 545 22.66 12.70 17.47
CA PRO A 545 23.16 13.78 16.63
C PRO A 545 23.17 15.03 17.50
N ALA A 546 24.27 15.79 17.46
CA ALA A 546 24.27 17.11 18.08
C ALA A 546 22.95 17.78 17.69
N PRO A 547 22.23 18.41 18.63
CA PRO A 547 20.94 19.03 18.34
C PRO A 547 21.10 19.80 17.03
N LEU A 548 20.17 19.58 16.09
CA LEU A 548 20.13 20.34 14.85
C LEU A 548 20.32 21.82 15.24
N ALA A 549 21.24 22.50 14.57
CA ALA A 549 21.51 23.91 14.84
C ALA A 549 20.17 24.65 14.83
N THR A 550 19.70 25.07 16.00
CA THR A 550 18.49 25.87 16.10
C THR A 550 18.79 27.23 15.50
N SER A 551 17.81 27.80 14.81
CA SER A 551 17.96 29.13 14.23
C SER A 551 18.14 30.14 15.37
N ASP A 552 19.16 31.02 15.29
CA ASP A 552 19.35 32.12 16.26
C ASP A 552 18.12 33.05 16.35
N ILE A 553 17.21 32.96 15.38
CA ILE A 553 15.93 33.68 15.30
C ILE A 553 14.83 32.65 15.00
N GLY A 554 13.93 32.45 15.96
CA GLY A 554 12.86 31.46 15.91
C GLY A 554 11.62 31.88 16.70
N VAL A 555 10.64 30.98 16.80
CA VAL A 555 9.48 31.14 17.69
C VAL A 555 9.78 30.50 19.05
N ARG A 556 9.15 31.00 20.12
CA ARG A 556 9.28 30.38 21.44
C ARG A 556 8.47 29.09 21.49
N THR A 557 9.02 28.06 22.12
CA THR A 557 8.32 26.79 22.37
C THR A 557 7.24 26.95 23.44
N PHE A 558 6.36 25.94 23.58
CA PHE A 558 5.28 25.93 24.56
C PHE A 558 5.76 26.22 26.00
N ASP A 559 6.89 25.65 26.42
CA ASP A 559 7.41 25.84 27.78
C ASP A 559 7.99 27.25 27.96
N GLU A 560 8.58 27.82 26.91
CA GLU A 560 9.13 29.18 26.94
C GLU A 560 8.06 30.26 26.88
N ILE A 561 6.96 30.01 26.16
CA ILE A 561 5.79 30.89 26.14
C ILE A 561 5.17 30.92 27.53
N ASP A 562 4.95 29.76 28.17
CA ASP A 562 4.41 29.66 29.53
C ASP A 562 5.31 30.37 30.55
N ALA A 563 6.63 30.13 30.49
CA ALA A 563 7.60 30.80 31.34
C ALA A 563 7.62 32.32 31.13
N THR A 564 7.48 32.78 29.88
CA THR A 564 7.44 34.21 29.56
C THR A 564 6.18 34.85 30.14
N MET A 565 5.02 34.21 29.99
CA MET A 565 3.75 34.74 30.52
C MET A 565 3.75 34.78 32.05
N ALA A 566 4.28 33.74 32.71
CA ALA A 566 4.47 33.72 34.15
C ALA A 566 5.41 34.84 34.63
N ALA A 567 6.53 35.07 33.92
CA ALA A 567 7.48 36.12 34.24
C ALA A 567 6.91 37.53 34.04
N VAL A 568 6.16 37.75 32.95
CA VAL A 568 5.56 39.05 32.60
C VAL A 568 4.42 39.40 33.56
N THR A 569 3.59 38.42 33.92
CA THR A 569 2.44 38.65 34.80
C THR A 569 2.77 38.53 36.28
N GLY A 570 3.83 37.83 36.66
CA GLY A 570 4.15 37.50 38.05
C GLY A 570 3.27 36.39 38.64
N VAL A 571 2.37 35.80 37.84
CA VAL A 571 1.51 34.68 38.25
C VAL A 571 2.30 33.38 38.13
N SER A 572 2.21 32.52 39.15
CA SER A 572 2.83 31.19 39.09
C SER A 572 2.17 30.34 38.00
N ALA A 573 2.98 29.73 37.14
CA ALA A 573 2.52 28.80 36.11
C ALA A 573 1.68 27.63 36.65
N GLN A 574 1.84 27.29 37.94
CA GLN A 574 1.02 26.26 38.58
C GLN A 574 -0.46 26.66 38.68
N VAL A 575 -0.78 27.95 38.71
CA VAL A 575 -2.17 28.45 38.76
C VAL A 575 -2.87 28.23 37.41
N VAL A 576 -2.12 28.38 36.30
CA VAL A 576 -2.64 28.29 34.94
C VAL A 576 -2.44 26.89 34.33
N LYS A 577 -1.72 26.00 35.03
CA LYS A 577 -1.33 24.66 34.58
C LYS A 577 -2.46 23.82 33.96
N PRO A 578 -3.69 23.76 34.51
CA PRO A 578 -4.77 22.98 33.88
C PRO A 578 -5.15 23.50 32.49
N VAL A 579 -5.11 24.81 32.27
CA VAL A 579 -5.38 25.42 30.96
C VAL A 579 -4.17 25.20 30.04
N PHE A 580 -2.96 25.36 30.56
CA PHE A 580 -1.74 25.11 29.79
C PHE A 580 -1.65 23.66 29.29
N ASP A 581 -1.98 22.66 30.11
CA ASP A 581 -1.90 21.25 29.73
C ASP A 581 -2.85 20.92 28.56
N VAL A 582 -4.00 21.59 28.48
CA VAL A 582 -4.93 21.47 27.34
C VAL A 582 -4.38 22.17 26.09
N LEU A 583 -3.81 23.37 26.25
CA LEU A 583 -3.31 24.18 25.13
C LEU A 583 -1.93 23.74 24.63
N ARG A 584 -1.19 22.94 25.39
CA ARG A 584 0.19 22.51 25.08
C ARG A 584 0.30 21.87 23.70
N GLN A 585 -0.69 21.05 23.32
CA GLN A 585 -0.72 20.39 22.01
C GLN A 585 -0.94 21.37 20.84
N GLN A 586 -1.45 22.56 21.13
CA GLN A 586 -1.73 23.63 20.17
C GLN A 586 -0.69 24.74 20.21
N LEU A 587 0.40 24.61 20.98
CA LEU A 587 1.51 25.56 21.05
C LEU A 587 2.75 25.01 20.31
N PRO A 588 3.69 25.87 19.86
CA PRO A 588 4.87 25.43 19.12
C PRO A 588 5.72 24.44 19.92
N ALA A 589 6.07 23.31 19.30
CA ALA A 589 6.91 22.27 19.92
C ALA A 589 8.41 22.44 19.63
N ASP A 590 8.75 23.25 18.63
CA ASP A 590 10.11 23.61 18.24
C ASP A 590 10.20 25.11 17.92
N GLU A 591 11.43 25.61 17.74
CA GLU A 591 11.68 27.03 17.50
C GLU A 591 11.64 27.40 16.00
N ALA A 592 11.31 26.47 15.10
CA ALA A 592 11.37 26.72 13.66
C ALA A 592 10.26 27.68 13.22
N LEU A 593 10.61 28.73 12.48
CA LEU A 593 9.61 29.67 11.94
C LEU A 593 8.58 28.99 11.03
N GLU A 594 8.97 27.94 10.32
CA GLU A 594 8.09 27.20 9.40
C GLU A 594 7.09 26.27 10.12
N SER A 595 7.32 25.95 11.39
CA SER A 595 6.36 25.18 12.20
C SER A 595 5.25 26.07 12.78
N PHE A 596 5.29 27.39 12.57
CA PHE A 596 4.32 28.30 13.14
C PHE A 596 2.97 28.27 12.40
N LEU A 597 1.96 27.65 13.03
CA LEU A 597 0.60 27.53 12.51
C LEU A 597 -0.36 28.56 13.12
N SER A 598 -1.48 28.80 12.44
CA SER A 598 -2.58 29.67 12.94
C SER A 598 -3.15 29.20 14.28
N ALA A 599 -3.15 27.88 14.54
CA ALA A 599 -3.58 27.29 15.81
C ALA A 599 -2.78 27.84 17.01
N HIS A 600 -1.48 28.11 16.83
CA HIS A 600 -0.64 28.67 17.89
C HIS A 600 -1.06 30.08 18.29
N GLN A 601 -1.55 30.89 17.36
CA GLN A 601 -2.02 32.25 17.68
C GLN A 601 -3.21 32.21 18.64
N MET A 602 -4.14 31.26 18.42
CA MET A 602 -5.32 31.10 19.28
C MET A 602 -4.91 30.55 20.66
N ALA A 603 -4.04 29.54 20.70
CA ALA A 603 -3.56 28.96 21.96
C ALA A 603 -2.77 29.99 22.80
N ILE A 604 -1.92 30.81 22.17
CA ILE A 604 -1.19 31.90 22.85
C ILE A 604 -2.17 32.93 23.43
N ALA A 605 -3.22 33.30 22.68
CA ALA A 605 -4.22 34.25 23.15
C ALA A 605 -5.01 33.69 24.35
N GLN A 606 -5.42 32.42 24.29
CA GLN A 606 -6.15 31.77 25.39
C GLN A 606 -5.28 31.61 26.64
N LEU A 607 -3.99 31.25 26.47
CA LEU A 607 -3.05 31.18 27.58
C LEU A 607 -2.82 32.56 28.21
N ALA A 608 -2.67 33.61 27.39
CA ALA A 608 -2.53 34.98 27.86
C ALA A 608 -3.78 35.45 28.64
N ILE A 609 -4.99 35.10 28.19
CA ILE A 609 -6.24 35.40 28.91
C ILE A 609 -6.24 34.71 30.27
N ALA A 610 -5.80 33.45 30.35
CA ALA A 610 -5.76 32.71 31.62
C ALA A 610 -4.77 33.34 32.62
N TYR A 611 -3.58 33.71 32.17
CA TYR A 611 -2.59 34.43 32.97
C TYR A 611 -3.08 35.82 33.42
N CYS A 612 -3.71 36.58 32.53
CA CYS A 612 -4.29 37.89 32.86
C CYS A 612 -5.45 37.78 33.84
N SER A 613 -6.32 36.77 33.70
CA SER A 613 -7.43 36.53 34.63
C SER A 613 -6.90 36.18 36.02
N ALA A 614 -5.95 35.25 36.09
CA ALA A 614 -5.28 34.88 37.33
C ALA A 614 -4.53 36.06 37.97
N LEU A 615 -3.94 36.96 37.17
CA LEU A 615 -3.29 38.18 37.67
C LEU A 615 -4.30 39.14 38.31
N VAL A 616 -5.44 39.37 37.65
CA VAL A 616 -6.50 40.24 38.16
C VAL A 616 -7.10 39.66 39.44
N ASP A 617 -7.39 38.37 39.46
CA ASP A 617 -7.99 37.69 40.61
C ASP A 617 -7.06 37.60 41.83
N ASN A 618 -5.73 37.64 41.61
CA ASN A 618 -4.71 37.60 42.67
C ASN A 618 -4.33 39.00 43.22
N SER A 619 -5.01 40.05 42.76
CA SER A 619 -4.79 41.46 43.17
C SER A 619 -5.90 42.03 44.08
N ALA A 620 -6.76 41.16 44.63
CA ALA A 620 -7.80 41.50 45.62
C ALA A 620 -7.39 41.17 47.06
#